data_AF-A0A2Z4URB2-F1
#
_entry.id   AF-A0A2Z4URB2-F1
#
_cell.length_a   1.000
_cell.length_b   1.000
_cell.length_c   1.000
_cell.angle_alpha   90.00
_cell.angle_beta   90.00
_cell.angle_gamma   90.00
#
_symmetry.space_group_name_H-M   'P 1'
#
loop_
_entity.id
_entity.type
_entity.pdbx_description
1 polymer ?
#
loop_
_entity_poly.entity_id
_entity_poly.type
_entity_poly.pdbx_seq_one_letter_code
_entity_poly.pdbx_strand_id
1 'polypeptide(L)'
;MLTLTPAPAGSPVMSLTVQSPGLACSWSAPLRVAAPGTVGLDPSSVTSGAPPTCSPGARSTLRLLPDGSLVRELENSASAPLTYRRR
;
A
#
# COMPACT_ATOMS: atom_id res chain seq x y z
N MET A 1 -8.24 -4.44 2.84
CA MET A 1 -8.05 -5.16 1.56
C MET A 1 -7.02 -4.41 0.73
N LEU A 2 -6.04 -5.13 0.18
CA LEU A 2 -5.03 -4.59 -0.74
C LEU A 2 -5.33 -5.11 -2.15
N THR A 3 -5.31 -4.22 -3.13
CA THR A 3 -5.39 -4.54 -4.56
C THR A 3 -4.20 -3.92 -5.29
N LEU A 4 -3.60 -4.67 -6.21
CA LEU A 4 -2.53 -4.20 -7.08
C LEU A 4 -2.95 -4.41 -8.54
N THR A 5 -2.90 -3.35 -9.33
CA THR A 5 -3.25 -3.35 -10.75
C THR A 5 -2.01 -2.96 -11.55
N PRO A 6 -1.57 -3.77 -12.54
CA PRO A 6 -0.44 -3.41 -13.39
C PRO A 6 -0.71 -2.11 -14.15
N ALA A 7 0.23 -1.17 -14.08
CA ALA A 7 0.23 0.07 -14.85
C ALA A 7 1.67 0.64 -14.94
N PRO A 8 1.93 1.62 -15.83
CA PRO A 8 3.24 2.27 -15.93
C PRO A 8 3.64 3.01 -14.64
N ALA A 9 4.93 3.31 -14.50
CA ALA A 9 5.43 4.16 -13.41
C ALA A 9 4.72 5.54 -13.40
N GLY A 10 4.49 6.07 -12.20
CA GLY A 10 3.68 7.26 -11.95
C GLY A 10 2.17 7.01 -11.91
N SER A 11 1.68 5.87 -12.40
CA SER A 11 0.25 5.54 -12.38
C SER A 11 -0.18 4.97 -11.04
N PRO A 12 -1.43 5.21 -10.57
CA PRO A 12 -1.97 4.59 -9.37
C PRO A 12 -2.12 3.08 -9.59
N VAL A 13 -1.28 2.28 -8.94
CA VAL A 13 -1.29 0.81 -9.05
C VAL A 13 -1.84 0.14 -7.81
N MET A 14 -1.77 0.82 -6.67
CA MET A 14 -2.15 0.26 -5.38
C MET A 14 -3.44 0.90 -4.90
N SER A 15 -4.37 0.07 -4.44
CA SER A 15 -5.54 0.49 -3.67
C SER A 15 -5.55 -0.26 -2.34
N LEU A 16 -5.68 0.48 -1.23
CA LEU A 16 -5.80 -0.08 0.11
C LEU A 16 -7.06 0.46 0.77
N THR A 17 -7.86 -0.45 1.29
CA THR A 17 -9.11 -0.12 1.98
C THR A 17 -9.09 -0.77 3.36
N VAL A 18 -9.34 0.02 4.40
CA VAL A 18 -9.44 -0.45 5.79
C VAL A 18 -10.81 -0.08 6.33
N GLN A 19 -11.57 -1.09 6.73
CA GLN A 19 -12.86 -0.95 7.41
C GLN A 19 -12.79 -1.69 8.74
N SER A 20 -12.98 -0.95 9.83
CA SER A 20 -13.19 -1.44 11.18
C SER A 20 -14.08 -0.44 11.94
N PRO A 21 -14.65 -0.80 13.11
CA PRO A 21 -15.39 0.16 13.93
C PRO A 21 -14.56 1.42 14.18
N GLY A 22 -15.10 2.59 13.82
CA GLY A 22 -14.42 3.88 13.97
C GLY A 22 -13.33 4.20 12.94
N LEU A 23 -13.07 3.34 11.95
CA LEU A 23 -12.07 3.57 10.91
C LEU A 23 -12.54 3.04 9.55
N ALA A 24 -12.81 3.95 8.62
CA ALA A 24 -13.16 3.63 7.24
C ALA A 24 -12.36 4.53 6.30
N CYS A 25 -11.25 4.01 5.79
CA CYS A 25 -10.31 4.77 4.97
C CYS A 25 -9.95 4.01 3.70
N SER A 26 -9.76 4.74 2.61
CA SER A 26 -9.16 4.21 1.39
C SER A 26 -8.02 5.08 0.91
N TRP A 27 -7.01 4.44 0.35
CA TRP A 27 -5.82 5.07 -0.19
C TRP A 27 -5.46 4.54 -1.57
N SER A 28 -4.78 5.39 -2.34
CA SER A 28 -4.15 5.01 -3.60
C SER A 28 -2.68 5.42 -3.62
N ALA A 29 -1.81 4.59 -4.18
CA ALA A 29 -0.38 4.88 -4.30
C ALA A 29 0.11 4.66 -5.74
N PRO A 30 0.92 5.59 -6.30
CA PRO A 30 1.50 5.42 -7.61
C PRO A 30 2.68 4.44 -7.61
N LEU A 31 2.89 3.77 -8.74
CA LEU A 31 4.06 2.94 -8.97
C LEU A 31 5.29 3.83 -9.10
N ARG A 32 6.30 3.60 -8.26
CA ARG A 32 7.62 4.23 -8.40
C ARG A 32 8.54 3.37 -9.26
N VAL A 33 8.64 2.10 -8.92
CA VAL A 33 9.54 1.14 -9.57
C VAL A 33 8.99 -0.28 -9.42
N ALA A 34 9.16 -1.10 -10.45
CA ALA A 34 8.86 -2.53 -10.40
C ALA A 34 10.11 -3.33 -10.78
N ALA A 35 10.43 -4.33 -9.96
CA ALA A 35 11.50 -5.29 -10.20
C ALA A 35 10.97 -6.70 -9.88
N PRO A 36 11.65 -7.78 -10.33
CA PRO A 36 11.24 -9.13 -9.98
C PRO A 36 11.06 -9.31 -8.47
N GLY A 37 9.86 -9.70 -8.05
CA GLY A 37 9.50 -9.91 -6.64
C GLY A 37 9.36 -8.66 -5.77
N THR A 38 9.59 -7.45 -6.31
CA THR A 38 9.57 -6.20 -5.53
C THR A 38 8.87 -5.06 -6.27
N VAL A 39 7.99 -4.33 -5.57
CA VAL A 39 7.30 -3.14 -6.09
C VAL A 39 7.51 -1.97 -5.14
N GLY A 40 8.14 -0.90 -5.61
CA GLY A 40 8.23 0.37 -4.90
C GLY A 40 7.05 1.28 -5.24
N LEU A 41 6.41 1.83 -4.21
CA LEU A 41 5.28 2.75 -4.31
C LEU A 41 5.67 4.11 -3.76
N ASP A 42 5.26 5.18 -4.44
CA ASP A 42 5.35 6.54 -3.89
C ASP A 42 4.33 6.77 -2.74
N PRO A 43 4.42 7.90 -2.01
CA PRO A 43 3.47 8.21 -0.94
C PRO A 43 2.02 8.05 -1.41
N SER A 44 1.18 7.50 -0.54
CA SER A 44 -0.22 7.23 -0.87
C SER A 44 -1.11 8.41 -0.48
N SER A 45 -2.06 8.75 -1.33
CA SER A 45 -3.10 9.75 -1.06
C SER A 45 -4.37 9.10 -0.50
N VAL A 46 -5.09 9.81 0.37
CA VAL A 46 -6.43 9.39 0.82
C VAL A 46 -7.40 9.58 -0.34
N THR A 47 -8.10 8.52 -0.72
CA THR A 47 -9.17 8.57 -1.73
C THR A 47 -10.56 8.54 -1.11
N SER A 48 -10.68 8.09 0.15
CA SER A 48 -11.92 8.13 0.93
C SER A 48 -11.64 8.12 2.44
N GLY A 49 -12.51 8.77 3.21
CA GLY A 49 -12.40 8.97 4.65
C GLY A 49 -11.94 10.38 5.03
N ALA A 50 -12.15 10.77 6.29
CA ALA A 50 -11.95 12.15 6.75
C ALA A 50 -10.72 12.29 7.69
N PRO A 51 -9.98 13.40 7.62
CA PRO A 51 -9.03 13.77 8.66
C PRO A 51 -9.70 13.94 10.03
N PRO A 52 -8.99 13.71 11.15
CA PRO A 52 -7.60 13.24 11.21
C PRO A 52 -7.47 11.71 11.10
N THR A 53 -8.60 10.97 11.01
CA THR A 53 -8.60 9.50 11.06
C THR A 53 -7.91 8.85 9.86
N CYS A 54 -8.02 9.47 8.68
CA CYS A 54 -7.31 9.04 7.48
C CYS A 54 -6.27 10.09 7.11
N SER A 55 -5.00 9.67 7.03
CA SER A 55 -3.88 10.51 6.61
C SER A 55 -3.12 9.87 5.44
N PRO A 56 -2.46 10.65 4.57
CA PRO A 56 -1.57 10.11 3.55
C PRO A 56 -0.54 9.15 4.15
N GLY A 57 -0.20 8.12 3.39
CA GLY A 57 0.77 7.11 3.79
C GLY A 57 2.15 7.45 3.24
N ALA A 58 3.19 7.06 3.97
CA ALA A 58 4.56 7.20 3.51
C ALA A 58 4.84 6.33 2.26
N ARG A 59 5.93 6.66 1.59
CA ARG A 59 6.54 5.83 0.55
C ARG A 59 6.77 4.41 1.08
N SER A 60 6.61 3.39 0.23
CA SER A 60 6.69 2.01 0.70
C SER A 60 7.20 1.03 -0.35
N THR A 61 7.68 -0.12 0.10
CA THR A 61 8.12 -1.23 -0.75
C THR A 61 7.30 -2.48 -0.43
N LEU A 62 6.83 -3.16 -1.47
CA LEU A 62 6.17 -4.46 -1.41
C LEU A 62 7.15 -5.54 -1.86
N ARG A 63 7.29 -6.60 -1.07
CA ARG A 63 8.09 -7.79 -1.39
C ARG A 63 7.20 -9.02 -1.38
N LEU A 64 7.25 -9.81 -2.45
CA LEU A 64 6.60 -11.12 -2.51
C LEU A 64 7.50 -12.15 -1.81
N LEU A 65 6.97 -12.83 -0.80
CA LEU A 65 7.66 -13.88 -0.09
C LEU A 65 7.47 -15.25 -0.78
N PRO A 66 8.34 -16.25 -0.50
CA PRO A 66 8.23 -17.58 -1.06
C PRO A 66 6.93 -18.31 -0.73
N ASP A 67 6.28 -17.96 0.38
CA ASP A 67 4.98 -18.50 0.80
C ASP A 67 3.78 -17.85 0.05
N GLY A 68 4.05 -16.94 -0.89
CA GLY A 68 3.04 -16.22 -1.66
C GLY A 68 2.40 -15.05 -0.93
N SER A 69 2.83 -14.73 0.30
CA SER A 69 2.41 -13.53 1.00
C SER A 69 3.16 -12.29 0.51
N LEU A 70 2.54 -11.12 0.62
CA LEU A 70 3.15 -9.83 0.32
C LEU A 70 3.46 -9.10 1.62
N VAL A 71 4.71 -8.68 1.80
CA VAL A 71 5.11 -7.81 2.92
C VAL A 71 5.27 -6.39 2.40
N ARG A 72 4.66 -5.42 3.09
CA ARG A 72 4.84 -3.99 2.84
C ARG A 72 5.62 -3.34 3.97
N GLU A 73 6.72 -2.71 3.61
CA GLU A 73 7.56 -1.93 4.50
C GLU A 73 7.39 -0.45 4.15
N LEU A 74 7.11 0.39 5.14
CA LEU A 74 7.06 1.84 4.97
C LEU A 74 8.48 2.40 5.12
N GLU A 75 8.90 3.24 4.17
CA GLU A 75 10.20 3.89 4.25
C GLU A 75 10.25 4.85 5.45
N ASN A 76 11.38 4.86 6.17
CA ASN A 76 11.61 5.71 7.34
C ASN A 76 10.54 5.58 8.45
N SER A 77 9.93 4.40 8.59
CA SER A 77 8.93 4.13 9.64
C SER A 77 9.48 3.15 10.67
N ALA A 78 9.17 3.40 11.95
CA ALA A 78 9.40 2.44 13.03
C ALA A 78 8.28 1.39 13.16
N SER A 79 7.20 1.52 12.37
CA SER A 79 6.07 0.59 12.40
C SER A 79 6.48 -0.78 11.85
N ALA A 80 5.90 -1.84 12.43
CA ALA A 80 6.09 -3.18 11.92
C ALA A 80 5.57 -3.30 10.47
N PRO A 81 6.23 -4.12 9.61
CA PRO A 81 5.76 -4.36 8.26
C PRO A 81 4.36 -4.97 8.23
N LEU A 82 3.58 -4.62 7.20
CA LEU A 82 2.25 -5.17 7.00
C LEU A 82 2.34 -6.42 6.12
N THR A 83 1.70 -7.51 6.53
CA THR A 83 1.63 -8.74 5.74
C THR A 83 0.24 -8.90 5.14
N TYR A 84 0.19 -9.16 3.84
CA TYR A 84 -1.02 -9.41 3.07
C TYR A 84 -1.00 -10.82 2.53
N ARG A 85 -2.13 -11.49 2.63
CA ARG A 85 -2.36 -12.79 1.99
C ARG A 85 -3.33 -12.59 0.84
N ARG A 86 -3.10 -13.34 -0.23
CA ARG A 86 -4.07 -13.47 -1.33
C ARG A 86 -5.38 -13.99 -0.74
N ARG A 87 -6.48 -13.35 -1.09
CA ARG A 87 -7.83 -13.84 -0.81
C ARG A 87 -8.40 -14.42 -2.09
#